data_AF-A0A967WDZ0-F1
#
_entry.id   AF-A0A967WDZ0-F1
#
_cell.length_a   1.000
_cell.length_b   1.000
_cell.length_c   1.000
_cell.angle_alpha   90.00
_cell.angle_beta   90.00
_cell.angle_gamma   90.00
#
_symmetry.space_group_name_H-M   'P 1'
#
loop_
_entity.id
_entity.type
_entity.pdbx_description
1 polymer ?
#
loop_
_entity_poly.entity_id
_entity_poly.type
_entity_poly.pdbx_seq_one_letter_code
_entity_poly.pdbx_strand_id
1 'polypeptide(L)'
;MSETHEFNWQRYPAAETFIAERADEVLAAMPTVRAFSGALFNQTGSRLIDWIDHLVLIDGDLPRRQLAELGFEPEDVPAEPGDIVYYHPGAIFPRVLLRNAEGRKPGATIAAAIQVEDINLFLMANQLSAGIEGTLLSPLRRATVWQRGDLRFLAVERRGHAGFVPTNMPPDYPARYLQTFERWATRARRFDDVQTGMSQTLDLARTLVSDMGTHTAAWIAFSAERAHWQQRNRAGQVQKACQDRLGLGWANHDHHTFRSSRRVFPTLIKILETFGFRARERFYAGAEAGWGAQVMEQPVCRFAVFADVDLRPAEVEGDFAHNPLPALRELGTVGLWCALHGEAMLSAGLHHLAALFDFDAAAG
;
A
#
# COMPACT_ATOMS: atom_id res chain seq x y z
N MET A 1 -28.99 -6.33 1.82
CA MET A 1 -28.50 -7.62 1.29
C MET A 1 -27.50 -7.26 0.21
N SER A 2 -26.21 -7.30 0.52
CA SER A 2 -25.16 -7.16 -0.49
C SER A 2 -25.02 -8.55 -1.12
N GLU A 3 -25.26 -8.64 -2.42
CA GLU A 3 -24.88 -9.82 -3.19
C GLU A 3 -23.37 -9.98 -3.03
N THR A 4 -22.94 -11.04 -2.34
CA THR A 4 -21.55 -11.48 -2.32
C THR A 4 -21.27 -12.06 -3.70
N HIS A 5 -20.75 -11.22 -4.60
CA HIS A 5 -20.06 -11.72 -5.79
C HIS A 5 -18.88 -12.58 -5.32
N GLU A 6 -18.82 -13.82 -5.78
CA GLU A 6 -17.69 -14.72 -5.53
C GLU A 6 -16.43 -14.08 -6.14
N PHE A 7 -15.43 -13.80 -5.30
CA PHE A 7 -14.18 -13.19 -5.76
C PHE A 7 -13.40 -14.22 -6.59
N ASN A 8 -13.26 -13.99 -7.89
CA ASN A 8 -12.60 -14.92 -8.80
C ASN A 8 -11.15 -14.49 -9.06
N TRP A 9 -10.20 -15.26 -8.52
CA TRP A 9 -8.77 -15.06 -8.73
C TRP A 9 -8.37 -15.41 -10.16
N GLN A 10 -8.02 -14.39 -10.94
CA GLN A 10 -7.53 -14.54 -12.31
C GLN A 10 -6.07 -14.10 -12.42
N ARG A 11 -5.38 -14.65 -13.44
CA ARG A 11 -4.04 -14.22 -13.82
C ARG A 11 -4.12 -13.37 -15.08
N TYR A 12 -3.28 -12.34 -15.16
CA TYR A 12 -3.28 -11.39 -16.27
C TYR A 12 -1.88 -11.29 -16.93
N PRO A 13 -1.36 -12.40 -17.49
CA PRO A 13 0.03 -12.44 -17.99
C PRO A 13 0.27 -11.47 -19.16
N ALA A 14 -0.74 -11.22 -20.00
CA ALA A 14 -0.62 -10.26 -21.10
C ALA A 14 -0.48 -8.82 -20.59
N ALA A 15 -1.25 -8.45 -19.55
CA ALA A 15 -1.17 -7.14 -18.92
C ALA A 15 0.18 -6.98 -18.18
N GLU A 16 0.63 -8.02 -17.48
CA GLU A 16 1.95 -8.06 -16.85
C GLU A 16 3.08 -7.85 -17.87
N THR A 17 3.03 -8.58 -18.99
CA THR A 17 3.99 -8.46 -20.09
C THR A 17 3.99 -7.04 -20.66
N PHE A 18 2.81 -6.48 -20.89
CA PHE A 18 2.68 -5.11 -21.38
C PHE A 18 3.35 -4.11 -20.46
N ILE A 19 3.13 -4.19 -19.13
CA ILE A 19 3.79 -3.29 -18.17
C ILE A 19 5.31 -3.50 -18.14
N ALA A 20 5.76 -4.76 -18.15
CA ALA A 20 7.18 -5.10 -18.16
C ALA A 20 7.90 -4.51 -19.38
N GLU A 21 7.32 -4.64 -20.57
CA GLU A 21 7.90 -4.06 -21.79
C GLU A 21 8.04 -2.53 -21.72
N ARG A 22 7.07 -1.82 -21.12
CA ARG A 22 7.17 -0.36 -20.94
C ARG A 22 8.31 0.00 -19.98
N ALA A 23 8.50 -0.79 -18.91
CA ALA A 23 9.64 -0.61 -18.02
C ALA A 23 10.98 -0.89 -18.75
N ASP A 24 11.03 -1.93 -19.59
CA ASP A 24 12.20 -2.28 -20.39
C ASP A 24 12.57 -1.19 -21.41
N GLU A 25 11.59 -0.52 -22.02
CA GLU A 25 11.82 0.66 -22.86
C GLU A 25 12.57 1.76 -22.11
N VAL A 26 12.20 2.02 -20.86
CA VAL A 26 12.87 3.01 -20.00
C VAL A 26 14.30 2.57 -19.67
N LEU A 27 14.50 1.29 -19.31
CA LEU A 27 15.82 0.74 -19.03
C LEU A 27 16.73 0.76 -20.27
N ALA A 28 16.19 0.47 -21.45
CA ALA A 28 16.88 0.58 -22.74
C ALA A 28 17.31 2.03 -23.03
N ALA A 29 16.42 2.98 -22.77
CA ALA A 29 16.67 4.38 -23.04
C ALA A 29 17.52 5.08 -21.97
N MET A 30 17.59 4.61 -20.72
CA MET A 30 18.24 5.35 -19.62
C MET A 30 19.28 4.50 -18.88
N PRO A 31 20.57 4.56 -19.25
CA PRO A 31 21.64 3.80 -18.57
C PRO A 31 21.69 4.05 -17.05
N THR A 32 21.41 5.26 -16.58
CA THR A 32 21.35 5.58 -15.15
C THR A 32 20.23 4.82 -14.44
N VAL A 33 19.05 4.71 -15.06
CA VAL A 33 17.91 3.94 -14.50
C VAL A 33 18.23 2.45 -14.52
N ARG A 34 18.93 1.96 -15.56
CA ARG A 34 19.42 0.58 -15.59
C ARG A 34 20.39 0.26 -14.47
N ALA A 35 21.35 1.16 -14.20
CA ALA A 35 22.27 1.00 -13.09
C ALA A 35 21.53 1.00 -11.73
N PHE A 36 20.55 1.89 -11.57
CA PHE A 36 19.69 1.92 -10.40
C PHE A 36 18.87 0.63 -10.24
N SER A 37 18.28 0.11 -11.32
CA SER A 37 17.55 -1.16 -11.32
C SER A 37 18.44 -2.35 -10.92
N GLY A 38 19.69 -2.37 -11.39
CA GLY A 38 20.67 -3.37 -10.95
C GLY A 38 21.03 -3.23 -9.46
N ALA A 39 21.18 -2.00 -8.97
CA ALA A 39 21.43 -1.74 -7.55
C ALA A 39 20.23 -2.16 -6.68
N LEU A 40 19.01 -1.91 -7.14
CA LEU A 40 17.77 -2.33 -6.51
C LEU A 40 17.75 -3.85 -6.35
N PHE A 41 17.90 -4.60 -7.44
CA PHE A 41 17.91 -6.06 -7.39
C PHE A 41 18.99 -6.61 -6.45
N ASN A 42 20.23 -6.11 -6.58
CA ASN A 42 21.37 -6.64 -5.82
C ASN A 42 21.35 -6.27 -4.32
N GLN A 43 20.73 -5.13 -3.95
CA GLN A 43 20.77 -4.65 -2.57
C GLN A 43 19.51 -4.99 -1.79
N THR A 44 18.36 -5.14 -2.45
CA THR A 44 17.06 -5.29 -1.78
C THR A 44 16.31 -6.55 -2.19
N GLY A 45 16.77 -7.28 -3.21
CA GLY A 45 16.08 -8.45 -3.74
C GLY A 45 14.76 -8.11 -4.43
N SER A 46 14.58 -6.88 -4.92
CA SER A 46 13.33 -6.47 -5.60
C SER A 46 13.62 -5.96 -7.01
N ARG A 47 12.67 -6.12 -7.91
CA ARG A 47 12.79 -5.69 -9.32
C ARG A 47 12.22 -4.28 -9.46
N LEU A 48 12.65 -3.54 -10.48
CA LEU A 48 12.16 -2.17 -10.70
C LEU A 48 10.63 -2.09 -10.80
N ILE A 49 10.01 -3.07 -11.48
CA ILE A 49 8.55 -3.14 -11.67
C ILE A 49 7.78 -3.19 -10.34
N ASP A 50 8.38 -3.77 -9.29
CA ASP A 50 7.78 -3.88 -7.96
C ASP A 50 7.66 -2.52 -7.24
N TRP A 51 8.29 -1.46 -7.80
CA TRP A 51 8.30 -0.10 -7.26
C TRP A 51 7.62 0.91 -8.18
N ILE A 52 7.20 0.54 -9.39
CA ILE A 52 6.58 1.49 -10.32
C ILE A 52 5.22 1.91 -9.77
N ASP A 53 5.08 3.20 -9.47
CA ASP A 53 3.80 3.82 -9.11
C ASP A 53 2.90 3.96 -10.35
N HIS A 54 3.47 4.52 -11.41
CA HIS A 54 2.79 4.70 -12.67
C HIS A 54 3.74 4.86 -13.87
N LEU A 55 3.18 4.61 -15.05
CA LEU A 55 3.77 4.88 -16.35
C LEU A 55 2.98 5.99 -17.04
N VAL A 56 3.65 6.82 -17.84
CA VAL A 56 3.01 7.84 -18.67
C VAL A 56 3.34 7.52 -20.13
N LEU A 57 2.30 7.28 -20.93
CA LEU A 57 2.38 6.99 -22.35
C LEU A 57 1.76 8.13 -23.16
N ILE A 58 2.21 8.29 -24.40
CA ILE A 58 1.53 9.18 -25.35
C ILE A 58 0.16 8.60 -25.70
N ASP A 59 -0.87 9.43 -25.59
CA ASP A 59 -2.25 9.08 -25.89
C ASP A 59 -2.50 8.82 -27.39
N GLY A 60 -3.56 8.09 -27.71
CA GLY A 60 -4.06 7.82 -29.05
C GLY A 60 -4.92 6.55 -29.12
N ASP A 61 -5.54 6.29 -30.27
CA ASP A 61 -6.45 5.15 -30.45
C ASP A 61 -5.79 3.79 -30.22
N LEU A 62 -4.48 3.67 -30.49
CA LEU A 62 -3.73 2.45 -30.27
C LEU A 62 -3.58 2.12 -28.77
N PRO A 63 -2.92 2.96 -27.93
CA PRO A 63 -2.77 2.66 -26.51
C PRO A 63 -4.11 2.56 -25.77
N ARG A 64 -5.13 3.34 -26.16
CA ARG A 64 -6.48 3.22 -25.58
C ARG A 64 -7.10 1.85 -25.80
N ARG A 65 -7.04 1.34 -27.04
CA ARG A 65 -7.55 -0.01 -27.37
C ARG A 65 -6.76 -1.11 -26.67
N GLN A 66 -5.43 -1.00 -26.67
CA GLN A 66 -4.55 -1.97 -26.00
C GLN A 66 -4.86 -2.08 -24.50
N LEU A 67 -4.98 -0.94 -23.81
CA LEU A 67 -5.32 -0.92 -22.38
C LEU A 67 -6.69 -1.57 -22.12
N ALA A 68 -7.71 -1.25 -22.92
CA ALA A 68 -9.03 -1.85 -22.80
C ALA A 68 -9.01 -3.38 -23.04
N GLU A 69 -8.30 -3.85 -24.07
CA GLU A 69 -8.14 -5.28 -24.37
C GLU A 69 -7.40 -6.03 -23.26
N LEU A 70 -6.50 -5.35 -22.55
CA LEU A 70 -5.74 -5.88 -21.42
C LEU A 70 -6.51 -5.80 -20.08
N GLY A 71 -7.74 -5.31 -20.09
CA GLY A 71 -8.58 -5.21 -18.89
C GLY A 71 -8.32 -3.97 -18.02
N PHE A 72 -7.59 -2.97 -18.52
CA PHE A 72 -7.49 -1.68 -17.84
C PHE A 72 -8.74 -0.84 -18.08
N GLU A 73 -9.18 -0.14 -17.03
CA GLU A 73 -10.34 0.73 -17.03
C GLU A 73 -9.93 2.17 -16.69
N PRO A 74 -10.62 3.20 -17.23
CA PRO A 74 -10.41 4.57 -16.80
C PRO A 74 -10.70 4.75 -15.30
N GLU A 75 -9.82 5.46 -14.60
CA GLU A 75 -9.96 5.81 -13.19
C GLU A 75 -10.27 7.31 -13.07
N ASP A 76 -11.41 7.69 -12.48
CA ASP A 76 -11.75 9.09 -12.21
C ASP A 76 -11.04 9.60 -10.95
N VAL A 77 -9.79 10.04 -11.14
CA VAL A 77 -8.93 10.59 -10.08
C VAL A 77 -8.21 11.83 -10.57
N PRO A 78 -7.79 12.75 -9.66
CA PRO A 78 -7.09 13.96 -10.06
C PRO A 78 -5.83 13.66 -10.88
N ALA A 79 -5.73 14.23 -12.07
CA ALA A 79 -4.56 14.13 -12.96
C ALA A 79 -4.29 15.50 -13.61
N GLU A 80 -3.15 15.63 -14.31
CA GLU A 80 -2.87 16.86 -15.06
C GLU A 80 -3.96 17.08 -16.13
N PRO A 81 -4.32 18.33 -16.47
CA PRO A 81 -5.36 18.59 -17.46
C PRO A 81 -5.10 17.87 -18.79
N GLY A 82 -6.05 17.05 -19.22
CA GLY A 82 -5.97 16.27 -20.47
C GLY A 82 -5.34 14.89 -20.33
N ASP A 83 -4.77 14.54 -19.17
CA ASP A 83 -4.34 13.17 -18.89
C ASP A 83 -5.55 12.29 -18.55
N ILE A 84 -5.51 11.03 -19.00
CA ILE A 84 -6.48 10.00 -18.62
C ILE A 84 -5.74 8.92 -17.84
N VAL A 85 -6.22 8.60 -16.64
CA VAL A 85 -5.65 7.57 -15.78
C VAL A 85 -6.36 6.24 -16.04
N TYR A 86 -5.58 5.17 -16.12
CA TYR A 86 -6.07 3.80 -16.22
C TYR A 86 -5.54 2.94 -15.07
N TYR A 87 -6.42 2.12 -14.51
CA TYR A 87 -6.11 1.11 -13.49
C TYR A 87 -6.61 -0.26 -13.94
N HIS A 88 -6.10 -1.32 -13.31
CA HIS A 88 -6.57 -2.68 -13.59
C HIS A 88 -7.34 -3.21 -12.37
N PRO A 89 -8.64 -3.53 -12.47
CA PRO A 89 -9.46 -3.92 -11.32
C PRO A 89 -9.14 -5.33 -10.80
N GLY A 90 -8.61 -6.21 -11.65
CA GLY A 90 -8.34 -7.60 -11.30
C GLY A 90 -6.94 -7.91 -10.75
N ALA A 91 -6.02 -6.93 -10.73
CA ALA A 91 -4.62 -7.17 -10.36
C ALA A 91 -3.92 -5.90 -9.90
N ILE A 92 -2.88 -6.06 -9.07
CA ILE A 92 -2.05 -4.94 -8.59
C ILE A 92 -1.01 -4.61 -9.67
N PHE A 93 -1.40 -3.77 -10.62
CA PHE A 93 -0.49 -3.18 -11.60
C PHE A 93 -0.26 -1.68 -11.32
N PRO A 94 0.89 -1.12 -11.77
CA PRO A 94 1.06 0.32 -11.83
C PRO A 94 -0.06 0.97 -12.66
N ARG A 95 -0.42 2.21 -12.32
CA ARG A 95 -1.37 2.96 -13.15
C ARG A 95 -0.71 3.36 -14.46
N VAL A 96 -1.52 3.49 -15.51
CA VAL A 96 -1.06 3.99 -16.82
C VAL A 96 -1.76 5.31 -17.10
N LEU A 97 -1.00 6.37 -17.30
CA LEU A 97 -1.51 7.68 -17.69
C LEU A 97 -1.33 7.84 -19.19
N LEU A 98 -2.40 8.18 -19.89
CA LEU A 98 -2.34 8.60 -21.29
C LEU A 98 -2.32 10.12 -21.33
N ARG A 99 -1.23 10.67 -21.89
CA ARG A 99 -1.04 12.12 -22.05
C ARG A 99 -1.12 12.51 -23.51
N ASN A 100 -1.95 13.51 -23.81
CA ASN A 100 -1.94 14.10 -25.14
C ASN A 100 -0.62 14.84 -25.39
N ALA A 101 0.08 14.46 -26.46
CA ALA A 101 1.21 15.20 -26.99
C ALA A 101 1.19 15.09 -28.52
N GLU A 102 0.60 16.10 -29.16
CA GLU A 102 0.46 16.16 -30.61
C GLU A 102 1.80 15.94 -31.33
N GLY A 103 1.76 15.18 -32.43
CA GLY A 103 2.94 14.87 -33.25
C GLY A 103 3.87 13.80 -32.69
N ARG A 104 3.60 13.25 -31.50
CA ARG A 104 4.38 12.13 -30.93
C ARG A 104 3.75 10.78 -31.24
N LYS A 105 4.57 9.73 -31.28
CA LYS A 105 4.12 8.35 -31.55
C LYS A 105 3.18 7.86 -30.42
N PRO A 106 1.92 7.51 -30.71
CA PRO A 106 1.01 6.94 -29.72
C PRO A 106 1.58 5.68 -29.07
N GLY A 107 1.36 5.54 -27.76
CA GLY A 107 1.83 4.43 -26.94
C GLY A 107 3.30 4.49 -26.53
N ALA A 108 4.08 5.49 -27.00
CA ALA A 108 5.46 5.66 -26.55
C ALA A 108 5.52 6.04 -25.07
N THR A 109 6.39 5.37 -24.31
CA THR A 109 6.64 5.71 -22.90
C THR A 109 7.41 7.03 -22.79
N ILE A 110 6.87 7.98 -22.01
CA ILE A 110 7.46 9.30 -21.79
C ILE A 110 7.77 9.60 -20.33
N ALA A 111 7.23 8.83 -19.39
CA ALA A 111 7.73 8.80 -18.04
C ALA A 111 7.48 7.45 -17.36
N ALA A 112 8.35 7.13 -16.41
CA ALA A 112 8.11 6.11 -15.39
C ALA A 112 8.36 6.72 -14.01
N ALA A 113 7.46 6.47 -13.09
CA ALA A 113 7.55 6.93 -11.72
C ALA A 113 7.69 5.75 -10.78
N ILE A 114 8.65 5.81 -9.85
CA ILE A 114 8.71 4.88 -8.71
C ILE A 114 8.07 5.49 -7.47
N GLN A 115 7.40 4.66 -6.69
CA GLN A 115 6.94 5.02 -5.36
C GLN A 115 8.09 4.91 -4.35
N VAL A 116 8.22 5.90 -3.48
CA VAL A 116 9.15 5.91 -2.34
C VAL A 116 8.41 6.33 -1.07
N GLU A 117 8.87 5.87 0.09
CA GLU A 117 8.23 6.22 1.37
C GLU A 117 8.42 7.70 1.72
N ASP A 118 9.64 8.22 1.51
CA ASP A 118 10.01 9.61 1.77
C ASP A 118 10.92 10.13 0.64
N ILE A 119 10.43 11.08 -0.15
CA ILE A 119 11.16 11.53 -1.34
C ILE A 119 12.49 12.22 -1.00
N ASN A 120 12.58 12.89 0.16
CA ASN A 120 13.82 13.50 0.63
C ASN A 120 14.88 12.44 0.99
N LEU A 121 14.49 11.31 1.59
CA LEU A 121 15.41 10.23 1.90
C LEU A 121 15.89 9.55 0.60
N PHE A 122 15.00 9.37 -0.37
CA PHE A 122 15.35 8.89 -1.70
C PHE A 122 16.39 9.78 -2.39
N LEU A 123 16.15 11.09 -2.46
CA LEU A 123 17.07 12.03 -3.08
C LEU A 123 18.43 12.06 -2.37
N MET A 124 18.42 12.05 -1.04
CA MET A 124 19.65 12.03 -0.23
C MET A 124 20.47 10.75 -0.47
N ALA A 125 19.85 9.57 -0.40
CA ALA A 125 20.53 8.29 -0.58
C ALA A 125 21.17 8.15 -1.97
N ASN A 126 20.54 8.75 -2.98
CA ASN A 126 21.02 8.72 -4.37
C ASN A 126 21.83 9.97 -4.77
N GLN A 127 22.13 10.87 -3.83
CA GLN A 127 22.91 12.10 -4.04
C GLN A 127 22.34 13.02 -5.15
N LEU A 128 21.01 13.14 -5.18
CA LEU A 128 20.27 13.91 -6.18
C LEU A 128 19.84 15.27 -5.63
N SER A 129 19.99 16.32 -6.44
CA SER A 129 19.57 17.70 -6.11
C SER A 129 18.32 18.12 -6.89
N ALA A 130 17.30 17.27 -6.93
CA ALA A 130 16.04 17.54 -7.63
C ALA A 130 15.08 18.39 -6.79
N GLY A 131 14.34 19.28 -7.44
CA GLY A 131 13.23 20.00 -6.81
C GLY A 131 12.06 19.06 -6.49
N ILE A 132 11.43 19.25 -5.32
CA ILE A 132 10.26 18.48 -4.91
C ILE A 132 9.00 19.34 -5.10
N GLU A 133 8.10 18.87 -5.94
CA GLU A 133 6.76 19.43 -6.13
C GLU A 133 5.82 18.92 -5.03
N GLY A 134 4.92 19.79 -4.56
CA GLY A 134 3.99 19.51 -3.45
C GLY A 134 4.51 20.02 -2.11
N THR A 135 3.57 20.39 -1.22
CA THR A 135 3.90 20.89 0.12
C THR A 135 4.58 19.79 0.95
N LEU A 136 5.43 20.17 1.91
CA LEU A 136 6.04 19.20 2.83
C LEU A 136 4.98 18.32 3.49
N LEU A 137 5.21 16.99 3.51
CA LEU A 137 4.28 15.96 4.02
C LEU A 137 2.90 15.92 3.35
N SER A 138 2.69 16.64 2.25
CA SER A 138 1.40 16.65 1.57
C SER A 138 1.04 15.28 0.98
N PRO A 139 -0.26 14.99 0.75
CA PRO A 139 -0.74 13.69 0.26
C PRO A 139 -0.04 13.15 -1.00
N LEU A 140 0.40 14.01 -1.93
CA LEU A 140 1.26 13.62 -3.06
C LEU A 140 2.40 14.60 -3.25
N ARG A 141 3.63 14.08 -3.34
CA ARG A 141 4.82 14.82 -3.72
C ARG A 141 5.58 14.09 -4.82
N ARG A 142 6.27 14.85 -5.68
CA ARG A 142 6.93 14.33 -6.88
C ARG A 142 8.25 15.04 -7.12
N ALA A 143 9.25 14.33 -7.63
CA ALA A 143 10.48 14.91 -8.15
C ALA A 143 10.88 14.23 -9.45
N THR A 144 11.32 15.02 -10.44
CA THR A 144 12.00 14.47 -11.62
C THR A 144 13.45 14.22 -11.27
N VAL A 145 13.87 12.96 -11.28
CA VAL A 145 15.18 12.55 -10.75
C VAL A 145 16.20 12.29 -11.85
N TRP A 146 15.76 11.74 -12.98
CA TRP A 146 16.58 11.59 -14.18
C TRP A 146 15.76 11.92 -15.42
N GLN A 147 16.42 12.44 -16.45
CA GLN A 147 15.78 12.79 -17.72
C GLN A 147 16.73 12.53 -18.88
N ARG A 148 16.20 12.00 -19.99
CA ARG A 148 16.91 11.88 -21.27
C ARG A 148 15.98 12.30 -22.41
N GLY A 149 16.25 13.45 -23.02
CA GLY A 149 15.31 14.05 -23.96
C GLY A 149 13.97 14.28 -23.30
N ASP A 150 12.90 13.73 -23.89
CA ASP A 150 11.53 13.83 -23.36
C ASP A 150 11.16 12.74 -22.35
N LEU A 151 12.00 11.71 -22.20
CA LEU A 151 11.75 10.61 -21.26
C LEU A 151 12.21 11.02 -19.85
N ARG A 152 11.29 10.93 -18.89
CA ARG A 152 11.53 11.27 -17.48
C ARG A 152 11.43 10.05 -16.58
N PHE A 153 12.31 10.00 -15.58
CA PHE A 153 12.18 9.08 -14.45
C PHE A 153 11.89 9.90 -13.20
N LEU A 154 10.83 9.51 -12.47
CA LEU A 154 10.26 10.28 -11.39
C LEU A 154 10.31 9.49 -10.08
N ALA A 155 10.46 10.18 -8.96
CA ALA A 155 10.19 9.64 -7.63
C ALA A 155 8.89 10.25 -7.10
N VAL A 156 8.03 9.44 -6.50
CA VAL A 156 6.70 9.83 -6.00
C VAL A 156 6.54 9.35 -4.56
N GLU A 157 6.14 10.28 -3.69
CA GLU A 157 5.76 10.02 -2.31
C GLU A 157 4.24 10.18 -2.19
N ARG A 158 3.56 9.15 -1.67
CA ARG A 158 2.10 9.13 -1.46
C ARG A 158 1.77 8.98 0.02
N ARG A 159 0.90 9.85 0.54
CA ARG A 159 0.39 9.83 1.91
C ARG A 159 -1.13 9.81 1.94
N GLY A 160 -1.70 8.77 1.33
CA GLY A 160 -3.15 8.60 1.19
C GLY A 160 -3.77 9.47 0.10
N HIS A 161 -3.23 9.41 -1.12
CA HIS A 161 -3.72 10.16 -2.28
C HIS A 161 -3.85 9.28 -3.52
N ALA A 162 -5.02 9.33 -4.17
CA ALA A 162 -5.32 8.52 -5.34
C ALA A 162 -4.82 9.14 -6.66
N GLY A 163 -4.77 10.48 -6.74
CA GLY A 163 -4.43 11.23 -7.95
C GLY A 163 -2.94 11.32 -8.25
N PHE A 164 -2.59 12.10 -9.28
CA PHE A 164 -1.26 12.19 -9.89
C PHE A 164 -0.71 13.61 -9.97
N VAL A 165 -1.40 14.57 -9.35
CA VAL A 165 -0.99 15.98 -9.26
C VAL A 165 -0.46 16.28 -7.86
N PRO A 166 0.76 16.80 -7.71
CA PRO A 166 1.31 17.18 -6.41
C PRO A 166 0.40 18.16 -5.66
N THR A 167 0.25 17.94 -4.36
CA THR A 167 -0.75 18.65 -3.56
C THR A 167 -0.17 19.88 -2.85
N ASN A 168 -0.89 21.00 -2.91
CA ASN A 168 -0.57 22.20 -2.14
C ASN A 168 -1.44 22.27 -0.89
N MET A 169 -0.82 22.31 0.29
CA MET A 169 -1.50 22.28 1.57
C MET A 169 -1.28 23.59 2.34
N PRO A 170 -2.18 23.94 3.29
CA PRO A 170 -1.98 25.07 4.18
C PRO A 170 -0.63 25.01 4.94
N PRO A 171 -0.04 26.15 5.31
CA PRO A 171 1.28 26.19 5.97
C PRO A 171 1.39 25.40 7.28
N ASP A 172 0.27 25.21 8.01
CA ASP A 172 0.19 24.46 9.27
C ASP A 172 0.06 22.94 9.07
N TYR A 173 -0.15 22.47 7.84
CA TYR A 173 -0.37 21.06 7.54
C TYR A 173 0.75 20.11 8.01
N PRO A 174 2.05 20.42 7.83
CA PRO A 174 3.12 19.56 8.33
C PRO A 174 3.07 19.39 9.86
N ALA A 175 2.76 20.45 10.60
CA ALA A 175 2.65 20.40 12.05
C ALA A 175 1.49 19.49 12.49
N ARG A 176 0.32 19.63 11.84
CA ARG A 176 -0.84 18.76 12.07
C ARG A 176 -0.52 17.31 11.75
N TYR A 177 0.10 17.03 10.60
CA TYR A 177 0.51 15.67 10.22
C TYR A 177 1.37 15.02 11.31
N LEU A 178 2.42 15.72 11.76
CA LEU A 178 3.38 15.19 12.74
C LEU A 178 2.72 14.99 14.11
N GLN A 179 1.89 15.92 14.56
CA GLN A 179 1.11 15.78 15.81
C GLN A 179 0.16 14.58 15.74
N THR A 180 -0.49 14.37 14.60
CA THR A 180 -1.38 13.23 14.38
C THR A 180 -0.61 11.90 14.37
N PHE A 181 0.56 11.86 13.72
CA PHE A 181 1.45 10.70 13.78
C PHE A 181 1.90 10.40 15.22
N GLU A 182 2.34 11.42 15.96
CA GLU A 182 2.75 11.29 17.36
C GLU A 182 1.63 10.67 18.21
N ARG A 183 0.41 11.24 18.15
CA ARG A 183 -0.75 10.75 18.90
C ARG A 183 -1.03 9.26 18.68
N TRP A 184 -0.93 8.79 17.43
CA TRP A 184 -1.16 7.38 17.12
C TRP A 184 0.02 6.49 17.51
N ALA A 185 1.25 6.95 17.25
CA ALA A 185 2.47 6.21 17.53
C ALA A 185 2.71 6.02 19.04
N THR A 186 2.33 7.00 19.87
CA THR A 186 2.51 6.97 21.33
C THR A 186 1.26 6.53 22.09
N ARG A 187 0.20 6.09 21.40
CA ARG A 187 -1.02 5.64 22.07
C ARG A 187 -0.73 4.49 23.04
N ALA A 188 -1.52 4.38 24.10
CA ALA A 188 -1.45 3.22 24.98
C ALA A 188 -1.75 1.95 24.19
N ARG A 189 -0.92 0.93 24.39
CA ARG A 189 -1.05 -0.40 23.74
C ARG A 189 -1.23 -1.53 24.75
N ARG A 190 -1.06 -1.25 26.05
CA ARG A 190 -1.22 -2.21 27.14
C ARG A 190 -2.38 -1.77 28.01
N PHE A 191 -3.30 -2.67 28.24
CA PHE A 191 -4.53 -2.45 29.00
C PHE A 191 -4.84 -3.70 29.80
N ASP A 192 -5.39 -3.54 31.00
CA ASP A 192 -5.89 -4.66 31.80
C ASP A 192 -7.13 -5.30 31.15
N ASP A 193 -7.96 -4.48 30.50
CA ASP A 193 -9.08 -4.93 29.68
C ASP A 193 -8.89 -4.57 28.20
N VAL A 194 -8.87 -5.59 27.37
CA VAL A 194 -8.70 -5.50 25.92
C VAL A 194 -9.81 -4.69 25.24
N GLN A 195 -11.05 -4.80 25.71
CA GLN A 195 -12.18 -4.07 25.12
C GLN A 195 -12.02 -2.56 25.30
N THR A 196 -11.62 -2.14 26.50
CA THR A 196 -11.27 -0.75 26.79
C THR A 196 -10.19 -0.23 25.84
N GLY A 197 -9.10 -0.98 25.64
CA GLY A 197 -8.03 -0.59 24.73
C GLY A 197 -8.48 -0.46 23.27
N MET A 198 -9.30 -1.39 22.80
CA MET A 198 -9.86 -1.36 21.44
C MET A 198 -10.83 -0.19 21.24
N SER A 199 -11.69 0.10 22.23
CA SER A 199 -12.59 1.27 22.19
C SER A 199 -11.82 2.59 22.15
N GLN A 200 -10.80 2.75 22.99
CA GLN A 200 -9.95 3.95 22.96
C GLN A 200 -9.20 4.11 21.64
N THR A 201 -8.73 3.00 21.05
CA THR A 201 -8.05 3.02 19.74
C THR A 201 -9.02 3.41 18.62
N LEU A 202 -10.27 2.94 18.66
CA LEU A 202 -11.31 3.34 17.72
C LEU A 202 -11.65 4.83 17.83
N ASP A 203 -11.78 5.35 19.04
CA ASP A 203 -12.07 6.77 19.23
C ASP A 203 -10.90 7.65 18.76
N LEU A 204 -9.66 7.23 19.00
CA LEU A 204 -8.48 7.88 18.46
C LEU A 204 -8.47 7.86 16.91
N ALA A 205 -8.80 6.72 16.30
CA ALA A 205 -8.91 6.60 14.84
C ALA A 205 -9.92 7.60 14.26
N ARG A 206 -11.08 7.76 14.90
CA ARG A 206 -12.11 8.73 14.49
C ARG A 206 -11.61 10.16 14.59
N THR A 207 -10.89 10.52 15.66
CA THR A 207 -10.32 11.87 15.78
C THR A 207 -9.27 12.11 14.69
N LEU A 208 -8.41 11.13 14.43
CA LEU A 208 -7.43 11.17 13.33
C LEU A 208 -8.08 11.48 11.98
N VAL A 209 -9.17 10.77 11.66
CA VAL A 209 -9.93 10.95 10.42
C VAL A 209 -10.60 12.33 10.37
N SER A 210 -11.13 12.82 11.50
CA SER A 210 -11.67 14.18 11.59
C SER A 210 -10.60 15.24 11.33
N ASP A 211 -9.37 15.02 11.81
CA ASP A 211 -8.29 16.00 11.74
C ASP A 211 -7.61 16.02 10.37
N MET A 212 -7.40 14.86 9.74
CA MET A 212 -6.57 14.73 8.52
C MET A 212 -7.32 14.25 7.28
N GLY A 213 -8.59 13.88 7.43
CA GLY A 213 -9.34 13.14 6.41
C GLY A 213 -8.98 11.65 6.39
N THR A 214 -9.91 10.85 5.90
CA THR A 214 -9.88 9.38 6.00
C THR A 214 -8.58 8.75 5.48
N HIS A 215 -8.15 9.13 4.27
CA HIS A 215 -7.04 8.44 3.60
C HIS A 215 -5.67 8.84 4.14
N THR A 216 -5.45 10.12 4.45
CA THR A 216 -4.21 10.56 5.12
C THR A 216 -4.14 10.02 6.54
N ALA A 217 -5.27 10.00 7.28
CA ALA A 217 -5.31 9.38 8.60
C ALA A 217 -4.94 7.89 8.56
N ALA A 218 -5.45 7.15 7.58
CA ALA A 218 -5.06 5.76 7.33
C ALA A 218 -3.56 5.66 7.07
N TRP A 219 -3.02 6.46 6.15
CA TRP A 219 -1.59 6.45 5.88
C TRP A 219 -0.74 6.71 7.13
N ILE A 220 -1.10 7.71 7.93
CA ILE A 220 -0.41 8.06 9.19
C ILE A 220 -0.42 6.88 10.16
N ALA A 221 -1.61 6.33 10.43
CA ALA A 221 -1.81 5.26 11.39
C ALA A 221 -0.98 4.01 11.01
N PHE A 222 -1.04 3.60 9.74
CA PHE A 222 -0.35 2.41 9.29
C PHE A 222 1.14 2.61 9.08
N SER A 223 1.61 3.82 8.78
CA SER A 223 3.04 4.15 8.82
C SER A 223 3.60 3.96 10.24
N ALA A 224 2.84 4.39 11.25
CA ALA A 224 3.20 4.17 12.66
C ALA A 224 3.12 2.69 13.08
N GLU A 225 2.16 1.92 12.57
CA GLU A 225 2.14 0.46 12.80
C GLU A 225 3.35 -0.25 12.19
N ARG A 226 3.76 0.12 10.96
CA ARG A 226 4.98 -0.42 10.34
C ARG A 226 6.22 -0.06 11.16
N ALA A 227 6.34 1.18 11.62
CA ALA A 227 7.44 1.61 12.47
C ALA A 227 7.49 0.82 13.79
N HIS A 228 6.34 0.61 14.44
CA HIS A 228 6.24 -0.18 15.67
C HIS A 228 6.65 -1.65 15.44
N TRP A 229 6.18 -2.26 14.35
CA TRP A 229 6.53 -3.62 13.97
C TRP A 229 8.03 -3.76 13.66
N GLN A 230 8.57 -2.88 12.83
CA GLN A 230 9.98 -2.89 12.42
C GLN A 230 10.90 -2.79 13.63
N GLN A 231 10.59 -1.97 14.63
CA GLN A 231 11.41 -1.86 15.85
C GLN A 231 11.50 -3.19 16.63
N ARG A 232 10.55 -4.11 16.43
CA ARG A 232 10.41 -5.36 17.17
C ARG A 232 10.72 -6.60 16.31
N ASN A 233 10.96 -6.41 15.01
CA ASN A 233 11.21 -7.49 14.06
C ASN A 233 12.60 -7.37 13.44
N ARG A 234 13.52 -8.28 13.79
CA ARG A 234 14.91 -8.23 13.31
C ARG A 234 15.01 -8.39 11.79
N ALA A 235 14.24 -9.30 11.19
CA ALA A 235 14.22 -9.48 9.74
C ALA A 235 13.73 -8.21 9.04
N GLY A 236 12.65 -7.60 9.54
CA GLY A 236 12.14 -6.32 9.07
C GLY A 236 13.16 -5.17 9.18
N GLN A 237 13.96 -5.12 10.25
CA GLN A 237 15.04 -4.14 10.37
C GLN A 237 16.12 -4.31 9.30
N VAL A 238 16.55 -5.55 9.07
CA VAL A 238 17.57 -5.86 8.06
C VAL A 238 17.06 -5.50 6.68
N GLN A 239 15.84 -5.94 6.33
CA GLN A 239 15.25 -5.65 5.04
C GLN A 239 15.01 -4.15 4.82
N LYS A 240 14.50 -3.43 5.84
CA LYS A 240 14.36 -1.97 5.78
C LYS A 240 15.72 -1.30 5.57
N ALA A 241 16.75 -1.71 6.30
CA ALA A 241 18.08 -1.13 6.16
C ALA A 241 18.65 -1.33 4.74
N CYS A 242 18.39 -2.49 4.12
CA CYS A 242 18.72 -2.73 2.72
C CYS A 242 18.01 -1.75 1.77
N GLN A 243 16.69 -1.60 1.91
CA GLN A 243 15.89 -0.66 1.10
C GLN A 243 16.28 0.81 1.34
N ASP A 244 16.63 1.17 2.57
CA ASP A 244 17.01 2.54 2.94
C ASP A 244 18.39 2.95 2.42
N ARG A 245 19.27 2.01 2.04
CA ARG A 245 20.52 2.34 1.30
C ARG A 245 20.23 3.03 -0.03
N LEU A 246 19.06 2.77 -0.61
CA LEU A 246 18.57 3.42 -1.83
C LEU A 246 17.46 4.44 -1.53
N GLY A 247 17.15 4.69 -0.25
CA GLY A 247 16.15 5.65 0.21
C GLY A 247 14.70 5.30 -0.17
N LEU A 248 14.39 4.01 -0.29
CA LEU A 248 13.10 3.53 -0.78
C LEU A 248 12.03 3.41 0.31
N GLY A 249 12.45 3.05 1.53
CA GLY A 249 11.54 2.71 2.62
C GLY A 249 10.65 1.51 2.31
N TRP A 250 9.43 1.47 2.86
CA TRP A 250 8.45 0.40 2.66
C TRP A 250 7.48 0.64 1.49
N ALA A 251 7.82 1.46 0.50
CA ALA A 251 6.88 1.84 -0.55
C ALA A 251 6.32 0.66 -1.40
N ASN A 252 7.04 -0.48 -1.48
CA ASN A 252 6.61 -1.71 -2.16
C ASN A 252 5.82 -2.69 -1.27
N HIS A 253 5.33 -2.25 -0.11
CA HIS A 253 4.47 -3.08 0.75
C HIS A 253 3.15 -3.43 0.03
N ASP A 254 2.71 -4.68 0.19
CA ASP A 254 1.49 -5.21 -0.41
C ASP A 254 0.37 -5.24 0.64
N HIS A 255 0.60 -5.94 1.74
CA HIS A 255 -0.39 -6.05 2.82
C HIS A 255 0.23 -6.13 4.21
N HIS A 256 -0.61 -5.86 5.20
CA HIS A 256 -0.32 -6.09 6.61
C HIS A 256 -1.24 -7.18 7.17
N THR A 257 -0.75 -7.95 8.14
CA THR A 257 -1.59 -8.93 8.84
C THR A 257 -1.78 -8.54 10.29
N PHE A 258 -3.05 -8.51 10.70
CA PHE A 258 -3.48 -8.26 12.06
C PHE A 258 -4.16 -9.51 12.60
N ARG A 259 -3.63 -10.05 13.68
CA ARG A 259 -4.28 -11.11 14.45
C ARG A 259 -5.14 -10.51 15.56
N SER A 260 -6.38 -10.96 15.64
CA SER A 260 -7.31 -10.53 16.67
C SER A 260 -8.08 -11.69 17.26
N SER A 261 -8.33 -11.62 18.57
CA SER A 261 -9.22 -12.56 19.23
C SER A 261 -10.67 -12.37 18.76
N ARG A 262 -11.45 -13.44 18.85
CA ARG A 262 -12.89 -13.45 18.52
C ARG A 262 -13.68 -12.40 19.32
N ARG A 263 -13.23 -12.08 20.54
CA ARG A 263 -13.90 -11.16 21.47
C ARG A 263 -13.92 -9.71 20.97
N VAL A 264 -12.87 -9.25 20.30
CA VAL A 264 -12.73 -7.86 19.85
C VAL A 264 -12.62 -7.70 18.33
N PHE A 265 -12.72 -8.80 17.58
CA PHE A 265 -12.64 -8.81 16.12
C PHE A 265 -13.56 -7.77 15.44
N PRO A 266 -14.84 -7.63 15.81
CA PRO A 266 -15.69 -6.60 15.20
C PRO A 266 -15.21 -5.16 15.45
N THR A 267 -14.50 -4.92 16.56
CA THR A 267 -13.92 -3.60 16.84
C THR A 267 -12.68 -3.36 15.98
N LEU A 268 -11.85 -4.39 15.72
CA LEU A 268 -10.77 -4.28 14.74
C LEU A 268 -11.33 -3.90 13.37
N ILE A 269 -12.34 -4.62 12.88
CA ILE A 269 -12.98 -4.31 11.59
C ILE A 269 -13.48 -2.87 11.55
N LYS A 270 -14.17 -2.42 12.59
CA LYS A 270 -14.67 -1.04 12.69
C LYS A 270 -13.55 0.02 12.71
N ILE A 271 -12.39 -0.28 13.30
CA ILE A 271 -11.20 0.60 13.22
C ILE A 271 -10.71 0.70 11.78
N LEU A 272 -10.62 -0.44 11.07
CA LEU A 272 -10.20 -0.46 9.67
C LEU A 272 -11.20 0.32 8.79
N GLU A 273 -12.50 0.09 8.93
CA GLU A 273 -13.54 0.83 8.20
C GLU A 273 -13.50 2.34 8.49
N THR A 274 -13.17 2.73 9.72
CA THR A 274 -12.97 4.14 10.09
C THR A 274 -11.85 4.77 9.25
N PHE A 275 -10.79 4.03 8.97
CA PHE A 275 -9.70 4.42 8.06
C PHE A 275 -10.03 4.26 6.56
N GLY A 276 -11.30 3.98 6.23
CA GLY A 276 -11.79 3.87 4.87
C GLY A 276 -11.46 2.53 4.20
N PHE A 277 -11.12 1.50 4.99
CA PHE A 277 -11.01 0.16 4.46
C PHE A 277 -12.40 -0.42 4.14
N ARG A 278 -12.44 -1.34 3.17
CA ARG A 278 -13.65 -2.04 2.75
C ARG A 278 -13.39 -3.54 2.70
N ALA A 279 -14.39 -4.34 3.04
CA ALA A 279 -14.31 -5.79 2.89
C ALA A 279 -14.15 -6.16 1.41
N ARG A 280 -13.09 -6.90 1.07
CA ARG A 280 -12.82 -7.37 -0.29
C ARG A 280 -13.24 -8.82 -0.46
N GLU A 281 -12.71 -9.70 0.38
CA GLU A 281 -12.96 -11.14 0.33
C GLU A 281 -12.85 -11.75 1.72
N ARG A 282 -13.36 -12.99 1.87
CA ARG A 282 -13.19 -13.81 3.06
C ARG A 282 -12.24 -14.94 2.71
N PHE A 283 -11.20 -15.10 3.51
CA PHE A 283 -10.24 -16.19 3.37
C PHE A 283 -10.46 -17.21 4.48
N TYR A 284 -10.45 -18.50 4.13
CA TYR A 284 -10.50 -19.57 5.11
C TYR A 284 -9.35 -20.54 4.86
N ALA A 285 -8.48 -20.72 5.86
CA ALA A 285 -7.27 -21.52 5.74
C ALA A 285 -7.54 -23.04 5.74
N GLY A 286 -8.80 -23.46 5.81
CA GLY A 286 -9.23 -24.85 5.85
C GLY A 286 -9.54 -25.36 7.26
N ALA A 287 -10.28 -26.46 7.33
CA ALA A 287 -10.78 -27.05 8.59
C ALA A 287 -9.66 -27.41 9.58
N GLU A 288 -8.51 -27.83 9.06
CA GLU A 288 -7.36 -28.23 9.89
C GLU A 288 -6.60 -27.03 10.46
N ALA A 289 -6.65 -25.88 9.80
CA ALA A 289 -5.98 -24.67 10.25
C ALA A 289 -6.75 -23.98 11.39
N GLY A 290 -8.09 -24.05 11.35
CA GLY A 290 -8.96 -23.50 12.40
C GLY A 290 -9.01 -21.97 12.48
N TRP A 291 -8.57 -21.28 11.42
CA TRP A 291 -8.59 -19.82 11.32
C TRP A 291 -8.98 -19.35 9.91
N GLY A 292 -9.43 -18.12 9.83
CA GLY A 292 -9.70 -17.41 8.59
C GLY A 292 -9.36 -15.94 8.72
N ALA A 293 -9.57 -15.18 7.65
CA ALA A 293 -9.34 -13.75 7.63
C ALA A 293 -10.49 -13.04 6.92
N GLN A 294 -10.85 -11.87 7.45
CA GLN A 294 -11.53 -10.86 6.65
C GLN A 294 -10.44 -10.02 5.97
N VAL A 295 -10.37 -10.09 4.64
CA VAL A 295 -9.44 -9.25 3.87
C VAL A 295 -10.12 -7.90 3.66
N MET A 296 -9.44 -6.84 4.08
CA MET A 296 -9.90 -5.46 4.03
C MET A 296 -8.95 -4.67 3.12
N GLU A 297 -9.46 -3.92 2.15
CA GLU A 297 -8.64 -3.09 1.26
C GLU A 297 -8.80 -1.60 1.56
N GLN A 298 -7.72 -0.83 1.44
CA GLN A 298 -7.77 0.63 1.40
C GLN A 298 -7.40 1.08 -0.03
N PRO A 299 -8.38 1.43 -0.90
CA PRO A 299 -8.12 1.62 -2.33
C PRO A 299 -7.25 2.85 -2.65
N VAL A 300 -7.32 3.90 -1.83
CA VAL A 300 -6.54 5.15 -2.02
C VAL A 300 -5.09 5.00 -1.58
N CYS A 301 -4.83 4.25 -0.51
CA CYS A 301 -3.49 3.94 -0.03
C CYS A 301 -2.90 2.71 -0.73
N ARG A 302 -3.73 1.95 -1.46
CA ARG A 302 -3.35 0.84 -2.34
C ARG A 302 -2.67 -0.32 -1.60
N PHE A 303 -3.17 -0.66 -0.41
CA PHE A 303 -2.72 -1.83 0.34
C PHE A 303 -3.89 -2.53 1.03
N ALA A 304 -3.68 -3.79 1.42
CA ALA A 304 -4.66 -4.60 2.12
C ALA A 304 -4.27 -4.88 3.59
N VAL A 305 -5.28 -5.21 4.39
CA VAL A 305 -5.13 -5.79 5.73
C VAL A 305 -5.80 -7.15 5.74
N PHE A 306 -5.05 -8.16 6.16
CA PHE A 306 -5.56 -9.49 6.45
C PHE A 306 -5.87 -9.51 7.95
N ALA A 307 -7.16 -9.44 8.30
CA ALA A 307 -7.62 -9.48 9.67
C ALA A 307 -7.92 -10.92 10.06
N ASP A 308 -6.93 -11.59 10.64
CA ASP A 308 -6.97 -13.00 11.02
C ASP A 308 -7.75 -13.20 12.33
N VAL A 309 -8.56 -14.25 12.38
CA VAL A 309 -9.34 -14.68 13.54
C VAL A 309 -9.53 -16.20 13.54
N ASP A 310 -9.62 -16.81 14.73
CA ASP A 310 -10.05 -18.21 14.84
C ASP A 310 -11.48 -18.35 14.30
N LEU A 311 -11.67 -19.24 13.33
CA LEU A 311 -12.91 -19.35 12.58
C LEU A 311 -13.25 -20.83 12.34
N ARG A 312 -14.49 -21.22 12.65
CA ARG A 312 -14.99 -22.58 12.37
C ARG A 312 -15.57 -22.63 10.96
N PRO A 313 -15.60 -23.81 10.30
CA PRO A 313 -16.13 -23.94 8.93
C PRO A 313 -17.52 -23.32 8.75
N ALA A 314 -18.43 -23.55 9.69
CA ALA A 314 -19.81 -23.04 9.64
C ALA A 314 -19.93 -21.52 9.82
N GLU A 315 -18.86 -20.83 10.22
CA GLU A 315 -18.86 -19.38 10.47
C GLU A 315 -18.39 -18.58 9.27
N VAL A 316 -17.78 -19.24 8.27
CA VAL A 316 -17.19 -18.61 7.08
C VAL A 316 -18.25 -17.95 6.20
N GLU A 317 -19.42 -18.59 6.07
CA GLU A 317 -20.52 -18.10 5.25
C GLU A 317 -21.22 -16.88 5.88
N GLY A 318 -21.13 -16.74 7.20
CA GLY A 318 -21.69 -15.62 7.94
C GLY A 318 -20.89 -14.33 7.81
N ASP A 319 -21.50 -13.20 8.19
CA ASP A 319 -20.79 -11.94 8.35
C ASP A 319 -20.06 -11.90 9.69
N PHE A 320 -19.00 -12.71 9.82
CA PHE A 320 -18.18 -12.80 11.02
C PHE A 320 -17.34 -11.54 11.29
N ALA A 321 -17.21 -10.66 10.30
CA ALA A 321 -16.50 -9.40 10.42
C ALA A 321 -17.25 -8.42 11.34
N HIS A 322 -18.58 -8.34 11.21
CA HIS A 322 -19.38 -7.39 11.98
C HIS A 322 -20.15 -8.04 13.13
N ASN A 323 -20.44 -9.35 13.04
CA ASN A 323 -21.19 -10.05 14.07
C ASN A 323 -20.27 -10.69 15.12
N PRO A 324 -20.60 -10.61 16.42
CA PRO A 324 -19.82 -11.25 17.46
C PRO A 324 -19.69 -12.76 17.23
N LEU A 325 -18.46 -13.25 17.31
CA LEU A 325 -18.17 -14.68 17.28
C LEU A 325 -18.25 -15.27 18.69
N PRO A 326 -18.97 -16.40 18.89
CA PRO A 326 -19.05 -17.03 20.21
C PRO A 326 -17.68 -17.49 20.68
N ALA A 327 -17.45 -17.51 21.99
CA ALA A 327 -16.21 -18.02 22.56
C ALA A 327 -16.02 -19.51 22.19
N LEU A 328 -14.77 -19.90 21.94
CA LEU A 328 -14.40 -21.30 21.76
C LEU A 328 -13.95 -21.89 23.10
N ARG A 329 -14.18 -23.20 23.26
CA ARG A 329 -13.69 -23.94 24.43
C ARG A 329 -12.16 -24.06 24.42
N GLU A 330 -11.59 -24.19 23.23
CA GLU A 330 -10.15 -24.28 22.99
C GLU A 330 -9.77 -23.19 21.98
N LEU A 331 -8.64 -22.53 22.21
CA LEU A 331 -8.14 -21.48 21.31
C LEU A 331 -7.50 -22.14 20.08
N GLY A 332 -7.79 -21.58 18.91
CA GLY A 332 -7.07 -21.91 17.68
C GLY A 332 -5.74 -21.17 17.60
N THR A 333 -5.11 -21.25 16.43
CA THR A 333 -3.79 -20.62 16.17
C THR A 333 -3.78 -19.13 16.46
N VAL A 334 -4.82 -18.41 16.05
CA VAL A 334 -4.89 -16.95 16.21
C VAL A 334 -5.22 -16.60 17.65
N GLY A 335 -6.21 -17.27 18.25
CA GLY A 335 -6.61 -17.03 19.62
C GLY A 335 -5.49 -17.32 20.62
N LEU A 336 -4.73 -18.41 20.43
CA LEU A 336 -3.58 -18.74 21.26
C LEU A 336 -2.49 -17.67 21.14
N TRP A 337 -2.21 -17.21 19.93
CA TRP A 337 -1.26 -16.12 19.72
C TRP A 337 -1.71 -14.84 20.43
N CYS A 338 -2.98 -14.45 20.30
CA CYS A 338 -3.52 -13.28 20.98
C CYS A 338 -3.48 -13.43 22.51
N ALA A 339 -3.69 -14.63 23.06
CA ALA A 339 -3.59 -14.87 24.49
C ALA A 339 -2.16 -14.69 25.03
N LEU A 340 -1.14 -15.01 24.22
CA LEU A 340 0.27 -14.90 24.61
C LEU A 340 0.87 -13.52 24.38
N HIS A 341 0.46 -12.84 23.30
CA HIS A 341 1.09 -11.59 22.85
C HIS A 341 0.18 -10.36 22.96
N GLY A 342 -1.13 -10.58 23.12
CA GLY A 342 -2.19 -9.58 23.02
C GLY A 342 -2.66 -9.36 21.59
N GLU A 343 -3.54 -8.38 21.40
CA GLU A 343 -4.12 -8.06 20.09
C GLU A 343 -3.13 -7.31 19.20
N ALA A 344 -3.18 -7.55 17.89
CA ALA A 344 -2.28 -6.88 16.94
C ALA A 344 -2.45 -5.35 16.92
N MET A 345 -3.68 -4.86 17.06
CA MET A 345 -3.96 -3.42 17.13
C MET A 345 -3.48 -2.76 18.44
N LEU A 346 -3.14 -3.57 19.45
CA LEU A 346 -2.70 -3.16 20.78
C LEU A 346 -1.23 -3.56 21.02
N SER A 347 -0.97 -4.44 21.99
CA SER A 347 0.36 -4.74 22.53
C SER A 347 1.24 -5.56 21.60
N ALA A 348 0.64 -6.38 20.75
CA ALA A 348 1.39 -7.32 19.93
C ALA A 348 1.98 -6.64 18.67
N GLY A 349 1.28 -5.65 18.12
CA GLY A 349 1.62 -5.03 16.85
C GLY A 349 1.28 -5.91 15.64
N LEU A 350 1.69 -5.48 14.45
CA LEU A 350 1.50 -6.26 13.22
C LEU A 350 2.06 -7.68 13.39
N HIS A 351 1.34 -8.67 12.88
CA HIS A 351 1.85 -10.04 12.86
C HIS A 351 2.95 -10.18 11.81
N HIS A 352 2.69 -9.71 10.59
CA HIS A 352 3.69 -9.55 9.54
C HIS A 352 3.34 -8.38 8.61
N LEU A 353 4.35 -7.97 7.86
CA LEU A 353 4.27 -7.08 6.71
C LEU A 353 4.73 -7.86 5.49
N ALA A 354 3.94 -7.84 4.42
CA ALA A 354 4.31 -8.40 3.13
C ALA A 354 4.69 -7.28 2.17
N ALA A 355 5.68 -7.54 1.34
CA ALA A 355 6.15 -6.64 0.29
C ALA A 355 6.61 -7.48 -0.91
N LEU A 356 6.71 -6.83 -2.07
CA LEU A 356 7.04 -7.47 -3.33
C LEU A 356 8.56 -7.64 -3.47
N PHE A 357 9.00 -8.89 -3.64
CA PHE A 357 10.39 -9.28 -3.80
C PHE A 357 10.53 -10.35 -4.88
N ASP A 358 11.71 -10.42 -5.46
CA ASP A 358 12.18 -11.61 -6.16
C ASP A 358 12.54 -12.68 -5.12
N PHE A 359 11.93 -13.86 -5.23
CA PHE A 359 12.04 -14.91 -4.22
C PHE A 359 13.48 -15.40 -4.05
N ASP A 360 14.18 -15.65 -5.15
CA ASP A 360 15.54 -16.18 -5.12
C ASP A 360 16.52 -15.11 -4.63
N ALA A 361 16.35 -13.87 -5.06
CA ALA A 361 17.22 -12.77 -4.65
C ALA A 361 17.03 -12.34 -3.19
N ALA A 362 15.82 -12.47 -2.64
CA ALA A 362 15.55 -12.12 -1.24
C ALA A 362 15.86 -13.25 -0.25
N ALA A 363 15.98 -14.49 -0.71
CA ALA A 363 16.31 -15.66 0.11
C ALA A 363 17.82 -15.92 0.23
N GLY A 364 18.63 -15.38 -0.70
CA GLY A 364 20.10 -15.46 -0.70
C GLY A 364 20.76 -14.38 0.15
#